data_AF-A0A101JJ68-F1
#
_entry.id   AF-A0A101JJ68-F1
#
_cell.length_a   1.000
_cell.length_b   1.000
_cell.length_c   1.000
_cell.angle_alpha   90.00
_cell.angle_beta   90.00
_cell.angle_gamma   90.00
#
_symmetry.space_group_name_H-M   'P 1'
#
loop_
_entity.id
_entity.type
_entity.pdbx_description
1 polymer ?
#
loop_
_entity_poly.entity_id
_entity_poly.type
_entity_poly.pdbx_seq_one_letter_code
_entity_poly.pdbx_strand_id
1 'polypeptide(L)'
;MTSPERSGRPPIWFYYGAGRLTDLAEYPKVVLQPEFYNSAELAYLAEKGVQTLGYLSLSEDQGPPAPWQRPERNQDWGGAFVHVGHPQWVAHVVEQAKATVDAGFSGLFLDQLNVELTFPEDVPHLLTLIAAIRNEVKPGYLLANRGFGMLPRLAELVDGVLFESFSARWTDDGYAPWPPDVLEFHAQIAEQLLQLQLDLYALDYADSPGLTDFAVRRARQFGMHCAVSDRALSRV
;
A
#
# COMPACT_ATOMS: atom_id res chain seq x y z
N MET A 1 2.73 6.40 -32.19
CA MET A 1 3.15 7.63 -31.48
C MET A 1 3.59 7.20 -30.10
N THR A 2 4.88 7.11 -29.89
CA THR A 2 5.50 6.79 -28.60
C THR A 2 5.33 7.99 -27.68
N SER A 3 4.61 7.81 -26.57
CA SER A 3 4.54 8.80 -25.50
C SER A 3 5.96 9.15 -25.03
N PRO A 4 6.27 10.43 -24.76
CA PRO A 4 7.57 10.79 -24.22
C PRO A 4 7.71 10.12 -22.85
N GLU A 5 8.87 9.50 -22.59
CA GLU A 5 9.26 9.03 -21.27
C GLU A 5 9.06 10.17 -20.27
N ARG A 6 7.98 10.11 -19.48
CA ARG A 6 7.75 11.04 -18.38
C ARG A 6 8.81 10.72 -17.31
N SER A 7 9.90 11.51 -17.33
CA SER A 7 10.88 11.82 -16.28
C SER A 7 11.45 10.68 -15.43
N GLY A 8 12.68 10.83 -14.91
CA GLY A 8 13.32 9.87 -14.01
C GLY A 8 12.68 9.70 -12.62
N ARG A 9 11.39 10.01 -12.48
CA ARG A 9 10.61 9.89 -11.24
C ARG A 9 10.06 8.46 -11.09
N PRO A 10 9.84 7.98 -9.86
CA PRO A 10 9.20 6.70 -9.64
C PRO A 10 7.76 6.70 -10.17
N PRO A 11 7.26 5.56 -10.68
CA PRO A 11 5.92 5.46 -11.26
C PRO A 11 4.80 5.44 -10.22
N ILE A 12 5.12 5.47 -8.93
CA ILE A 12 4.20 5.59 -7.81
C ILE A 12 4.80 6.49 -6.73
N TRP A 13 3.95 7.25 -6.03
CA TRP A 13 4.34 8.00 -4.84
C TRP A 13 3.30 7.85 -3.72
N PHE A 14 3.72 8.06 -2.48
CA PHE A 14 2.90 7.91 -1.27
C PHE A 14 2.94 9.21 -0.50
N TYR A 15 1.76 9.77 -0.19
CA TYR A 15 1.66 11.02 0.54
C TYR A 15 0.46 11.01 1.48
N TYR A 16 0.74 11.07 2.78
CA TYR A 16 -0.29 11.07 3.83
C TYR A 16 -0.55 12.48 4.39
N GLY A 17 -0.13 13.53 3.68
CA GLY A 17 -0.55 14.90 3.96
C GLY A 17 -1.73 15.34 3.09
N ALA A 18 -2.05 16.63 3.14
CA ALA A 18 -3.10 17.25 2.34
C ALA A 18 -2.52 18.23 1.30
N GLY A 19 -3.26 18.45 0.21
CA GLY A 19 -2.87 19.38 -0.85
C GLY A 19 -1.71 18.88 -1.73
N ARG A 20 -0.76 19.77 -2.07
CA ARG A 20 0.42 19.51 -2.95
C ARG A 20 0.06 18.97 -4.35
N LEU A 21 -1.13 19.31 -4.85
CA LEU A 21 -1.69 18.74 -6.08
C LEU A 21 -0.79 18.91 -7.31
N THR A 22 -0.07 20.03 -7.43
CA THR A 22 0.84 20.27 -8.55
C THR A 22 2.03 19.31 -8.55
N ASP A 23 2.52 18.96 -7.38
CA ASP A 23 3.68 18.08 -7.23
C ASP A 23 3.26 16.62 -7.35
N LEU A 24 2.09 16.29 -6.79
CA LEU A 24 1.44 14.98 -6.97
C LEU A 24 1.10 14.72 -8.45
N ALA A 25 0.75 15.76 -9.23
CA ALA A 25 0.47 15.67 -10.65
C ALA A 25 1.65 15.22 -11.53
N GLU A 26 2.87 15.21 -10.97
CA GLU A 26 4.07 14.79 -11.68
C GLU A 26 4.29 13.27 -11.65
N TYR A 27 3.53 12.55 -10.81
CA TYR A 27 3.60 11.09 -10.68
C TYR A 27 2.47 10.41 -11.46
N PRO A 28 2.72 9.28 -12.14
CA PRO A 28 1.65 8.52 -12.81
C PRO A 28 0.60 7.97 -11.84
N LYS A 29 1.00 7.62 -10.62
CA LYS A 29 0.16 7.02 -9.59
C LYS A 29 0.51 7.60 -8.23
N VAL A 30 -0.49 7.87 -7.40
CA VAL A 30 -0.28 8.34 -6.02
C VAL A 30 -1.20 7.60 -5.04
N VAL A 31 -0.69 7.29 -3.86
CA VAL A 31 -1.46 6.75 -2.73
C VAL A 31 -1.69 7.86 -1.71
N LEU A 32 -2.95 8.10 -1.37
CA LEU A 32 -3.40 9.24 -0.55
C LEU A 32 -4.36 8.78 0.55
N GLN A 33 -4.47 9.58 1.62
CA GLN A 33 -5.50 9.41 2.64
C GLN A 33 -6.84 9.98 2.15
N PRO A 34 -7.91 9.17 2.02
CA PRO A 34 -9.18 9.62 1.45
C PRO A 34 -9.78 10.87 2.12
N GLU A 35 -9.64 10.99 3.44
CA GLU A 35 -10.17 12.10 4.24
C GLU A 35 -9.52 13.46 3.96
N PHE A 36 -8.36 13.50 3.30
CA PHE A 36 -7.62 14.74 3.02
C PHE A 36 -7.88 15.31 1.63
N TYR A 37 -8.66 14.63 0.79
CA TYR A 37 -8.88 15.03 -0.59
C TYR A 37 -10.36 15.04 -0.94
N ASN A 38 -10.82 16.13 -1.54
CA ASN A 38 -12.19 16.24 -2.04
C ASN A 38 -12.28 15.91 -3.54
N SER A 39 -13.51 15.75 -4.04
CA SER A 39 -13.77 15.35 -5.43
C SER A 39 -13.21 16.30 -6.49
N ALA A 40 -13.11 17.61 -6.21
CA ALA A 40 -12.54 18.57 -7.15
C ALA A 40 -11.01 18.41 -7.27
N GLU A 41 -10.34 18.09 -6.15
CA GLU A 41 -8.90 17.82 -6.13
C GLU A 41 -8.56 16.50 -6.82
N LEU A 42 -9.38 15.47 -6.60
CA LEU A 42 -9.26 14.18 -7.29
C LEU A 42 -9.51 14.33 -8.79
N ALA A 43 -10.52 15.12 -9.20
CA ALA A 43 -10.79 15.43 -10.59
C ALA A 43 -9.60 16.16 -11.24
N TYR A 44 -9.00 17.14 -10.55
CA TYR A 44 -7.79 17.81 -11.02
C TYR A 44 -6.65 16.82 -11.28
N LEU A 45 -6.37 15.90 -10.35
CA LEU A 45 -5.32 14.89 -10.52
C LEU A 45 -5.63 13.94 -11.68
N ALA A 46 -6.89 13.51 -11.81
CA ALA A 46 -7.36 12.68 -12.91
C ALA A 46 -7.19 13.39 -14.27
N GLU A 47 -7.50 14.68 -14.38
CA GLU A 47 -7.26 15.49 -15.59
C GLU A 47 -5.77 15.59 -15.97
N LYS A 48 -4.87 15.47 -15.00
CA LYS A 48 -3.41 15.38 -15.24
C LYS A 48 -2.93 13.97 -15.61
N GLY A 49 -3.84 13.01 -15.63
CA GLY A 49 -3.58 11.61 -15.91
C GLY A 49 -2.97 10.86 -14.72
N VAL A 50 -3.18 11.34 -13.50
CA VAL A 50 -2.73 10.65 -12.28
C VAL A 50 -3.77 9.64 -11.84
N GLN A 51 -3.33 8.41 -11.59
CA GLN A 51 -4.13 7.38 -10.95
C GLN A 51 -4.03 7.53 -9.42
N THR A 52 -5.11 7.96 -8.78
CA THR A 52 -5.19 8.11 -7.32
C THR A 52 -5.68 6.81 -6.69
N LEU A 53 -4.96 6.30 -5.68
CA LEU A 53 -5.37 5.18 -4.85
C LEU A 53 -5.65 5.66 -3.43
N GLY A 54 -6.83 5.32 -2.89
CA GLY A 54 -7.19 5.65 -1.52
C GLY A 54 -6.65 4.60 -0.55
N TYR A 55 -6.00 5.03 0.52
CA TYR A 55 -5.58 4.16 1.63
C TYR A 55 -6.80 3.48 2.26
N LEU A 56 -6.68 2.17 2.53
CA LEU A 56 -7.69 1.38 3.24
C LEU A 56 -7.00 0.30 4.09
N SER A 57 -7.15 0.41 5.41
CA SER A 57 -6.72 -0.64 6.35
C SER A 57 -7.74 -1.78 6.40
N LEU A 58 -7.27 -3.03 6.38
CA LEU A 58 -8.14 -4.22 6.38
C LEU A 58 -8.15 -5.02 7.68
N SER A 59 -7.12 -4.89 8.51
CA SER A 59 -6.97 -5.72 9.73
C SER A 59 -6.77 -4.93 11.03
N GLU A 60 -6.78 -3.60 10.97
CA GLU A 60 -6.85 -2.75 12.16
C GLU A 60 -7.94 -1.69 12.02
N ASP A 61 -8.45 -1.26 13.16
CA ASP A 61 -9.48 -0.24 13.26
C ASP A 61 -8.99 0.90 14.15
N GLN A 62 -9.01 2.11 13.59
CA GLN A 62 -8.68 3.36 14.28
C GLN A 62 -9.91 4.06 14.86
N GLY A 63 -11.11 3.49 14.62
CA GLY A 63 -12.39 4.00 15.08
C GLY A 63 -12.65 3.79 16.58
N PRO A 64 -13.83 4.26 17.06
CA PRO A 64 -14.26 4.04 18.43
C PRO A 64 -14.47 2.55 18.73
N PRO A 65 -14.60 2.15 20.01
CA PRO A 65 -14.85 0.76 20.39
C PRO A 65 -15.99 0.11 19.60
N ALA A 66 -15.71 -1.03 19.00
CA ALA A 66 -16.64 -1.74 18.12
C ALA A 66 -16.58 -3.26 18.34
N PRO A 67 -17.67 -4.01 18.05
CA PRO A 67 -17.77 -5.43 18.39
C PRO A 67 -16.80 -6.35 17.62
N TRP A 68 -16.23 -5.88 16.51
CA TRP A 68 -15.22 -6.61 15.74
C TRP A 68 -13.79 -6.39 16.25
N GLN A 69 -13.57 -5.42 17.13
CA GLN A 69 -12.24 -5.12 17.64
C GLN A 69 -11.80 -6.18 18.64
N ARG A 70 -10.54 -6.59 18.52
CA ARG A 70 -9.83 -7.43 19.48
C ARG A 70 -9.31 -6.56 20.64
N PRO A 71 -9.03 -7.16 21.81
CA PRO A 71 -8.41 -6.44 22.92
C PRO A 71 -6.99 -5.93 22.60
N GLU A 72 -6.26 -6.62 21.72
CA GLU A 72 -4.91 -6.28 21.31
C GLU A 72 -4.90 -5.04 20.40
N ARG A 73 -3.87 -4.20 20.56
CA ARG A 73 -3.65 -3.03 19.72
C ARG A 73 -2.25 -3.06 19.12
N ASN A 74 -2.11 -2.52 17.93
CA ASN A 74 -0.81 -2.30 17.30
C ASN A 74 -0.04 -1.25 18.13
N GLN A 75 1.15 -1.61 18.61
CA GLN A 75 1.97 -0.73 19.45
C GLN A 75 2.59 0.43 18.67
N ASP A 76 2.81 0.25 17.37
CA ASP A 76 3.49 1.25 16.52
C ASP A 76 2.53 2.33 16.02
N TRP A 77 1.28 1.95 15.76
CA TRP A 77 0.28 2.81 15.10
C TRP A 77 -1.01 3.01 15.90
N GLY A 78 -1.20 2.28 17.01
CA GLY A 78 -2.29 2.48 17.94
C GLY A 78 -3.66 1.95 17.50
N GLY A 79 -3.77 1.31 16.33
CA GLY A 79 -5.02 0.70 15.84
C GLY A 79 -5.40 -0.53 16.66
N ALA A 80 -6.70 -0.76 16.86
CA ALA A 80 -7.17 -2.02 17.43
C ALA A 80 -7.12 -3.10 16.35
N PHE A 81 -6.51 -4.27 16.63
CA PHE A 81 -6.63 -5.39 15.71
C PHE A 81 -8.10 -5.82 15.63
N VAL A 82 -8.52 -6.41 14.51
CA VAL A 82 -9.91 -6.81 14.30
C VAL A 82 -10.04 -8.30 14.04
N HIS A 83 -11.22 -8.85 14.32
CA HIS A 83 -11.64 -10.12 13.74
C HIS A 83 -12.04 -9.87 12.29
N VAL A 84 -11.13 -10.08 11.34
CA VAL A 84 -11.34 -9.66 9.93
C VAL A 84 -12.55 -10.33 9.27
N GLY A 85 -12.93 -11.53 9.74
CA GLY A 85 -14.12 -12.26 9.28
C GLY A 85 -15.43 -11.81 9.93
N HIS A 86 -15.40 -10.87 10.88
CA HIS A 86 -16.61 -10.40 11.55
C HIS A 86 -17.57 -9.73 10.55
N PRO A 87 -18.84 -10.15 10.43
CA PRO A 87 -19.74 -9.66 9.38
C PRO A 87 -19.90 -8.13 9.35
N GLN A 88 -19.93 -7.48 10.51
CA GLN A 88 -20.02 -6.02 10.57
C GLN A 88 -18.73 -5.31 10.14
N TRP A 89 -17.56 -5.92 10.36
CA TRP A 89 -16.29 -5.38 9.87
C TRP A 89 -16.21 -5.50 8.35
N VAL A 90 -16.58 -6.67 7.81
CA VAL A 90 -16.65 -6.89 6.36
C VAL A 90 -17.56 -5.86 5.69
N ALA A 91 -18.78 -5.66 6.22
CA ALA A 91 -19.70 -4.67 5.69
C ALA A 91 -19.12 -3.25 5.77
N HIS A 92 -18.52 -2.89 6.91
CA HIS A 92 -17.91 -1.59 7.14
C HIS A 92 -16.79 -1.28 6.13
N VAL A 93 -15.84 -2.20 5.96
CA VAL A 93 -14.68 -2.01 5.06
C VAL A 93 -15.10 -2.02 3.59
N VAL A 94 -16.07 -2.87 3.19
CA VAL A 94 -16.59 -2.87 1.82
C VAL A 94 -17.34 -1.57 1.51
N GLU A 95 -18.10 -1.03 2.47
CA GLU A 95 -18.75 0.28 2.32
C GLU A 95 -17.72 1.41 2.21
N GLN A 96 -16.64 1.39 3.00
CA GLN A 96 -15.54 2.35 2.88
C GLN A 96 -14.85 2.25 1.52
N ALA A 97 -14.53 1.04 1.05
CA ALA A 97 -13.95 0.80 -0.25
C ALA A 97 -14.80 1.39 -1.38
N LYS A 98 -16.12 1.17 -1.32
CA LYS A 98 -17.09 1.73 -2.25
C LYS A 98 -17.09 3.25 -2.19
N ALA A 99 -17.22 3.83 -1.00
CA ALA A 99 -17.30 5.27 -0.80
C ALA A 99 -16.04 5.99 -1.32
N THR A 100 -14.86 5.42 -1.11
CA THR A 100 -13.59 5.97 -1.62
C THR A 100 -13.58 6.02 -3.15
N VAL A 101 -14.02 4.95 -3.83
CA VAL A 101 -14.10 4.96 -5.31
C VAL A 101 -15.20 5.90 -5.82
N ASP A 102 -16.38 5.90 -5.18
CA ASP A 102 -17.48 6.81 -5.53
C ASP A 102 -17.08 8.29 -5.34
N ALA A 103 -16.14 8.60 -4.44
CA ALA A 103 -15.59 9.94 -4.25
C ALA A 103 -14.65 10.41 -5.39
N GLY A 104 -14.20 9.48 -6.25
CA GLY A 104 -13.38 9.78 -7.42
C GLY A 104 -11.98 9.17 -7.41
N PHE A 105 -11.64 8.33 -6.43
CA PHE A 105 -10.40 7.57 -6.48
C PHE A 105 -10.45 6.52 -7.60
N SER A 106 -9.30 6.31 -8.26
CA SER A 106 -9.17 5.33 -9.35
C SER A 106 -8.96 3.89 -8.86
N GLY A 107 -8.84 3.70 -7.54
CA GLY A 107 -8.53 2.44 -6.92
C GLY A 107 -8.21 2.57 -5.44
N LEU A 108 -7.70 1.49 -4.85
CA LEU A 108 -7.39 1.39 -3.42
C LEU A 108 -5.99 0.85 -3.18
N PHE A 109 -5.40 1.30 -2.09
CA PHE A 109 -4.21 0.74 -1.49
C PHE A 109 -4.61 0.00 -0.21
N LEU A 110 -4.48 -1.32 -0.22
CA LEU A 110 -4.93 -2.22 0.84
C LEU A 110 -3.79 -2.47 1.83
N ASP A 111 -3.94 -2.01 3.06
CA ASP A 111 -2.88 -2.05 4.06
C ASP A 111 -3.14 -3.06 5.18
N GLN A 112 -2.08 -3.38 5.93
CA GLN A 112 -2.07 -4.26 7.09
C GLN A 112 -2.46 -5.70 6.74
N LEU A 113 -1.85 -6.24 5.69
CA LEU A 113 -2.18 -7.57 5.18
C LEU A 113 -1.37 -8.71 5.80
N ASN A 114 -0.43 -8.41 6.71
CA ASN A 114 0.49 -9.37 7.32
C ASN A 114 -0.10 -10.16 8.49
N VAL A 115 -1.37 -10.54 8.40
CA VAL A 115 -2.06 -11.28 9.45
C VAL A 115 -1.44 -12.66 9.68
N GLU A 116 -0.69 -13.22 8.72
CA GLU A 116 0.06 -14.47 8.91
C GLU A 116 1.07 -14.41 10.05
N LEU A 117 1.54 -13.21 10.42
CA LEU A 117 2.52 -12.99 11.48
C LEU A 117 1.88 -12.78 12.86
N THR A 118 0.60 -12.35 12.90
CA THR A 118 -0.09 -11.92 14.13
C THR A 118 -1.31 -12.78 14.45
N PHE A 119 -2.20 -13.00 13.47
CA PHE A 119 -3.42 -13.80 13.56
C PHE A 119 -3.53 -14.72 12.34
N PRO A 120 -2.70 -15.77 12.24
CA PRO A 120 -2.67 -16.63 11.06
C PRO A 120 -4.01 -17.32 10.75
N GLU A 121 -4.89 -17.46 11.74
CA GLU A 121 -6.27 -17.93 11.55
C GLU A 121 -7.13 -16.99 10.68
N ASP A 122 -6.76 -15.71 10.59
CA ASP A 122 -7.49 -14.69 9.83
C ASP A 122 -7.12 -14.65 8.35
N VAL A 123 -6.04 -15.30 7.92
CA VAL A 123 -5.60 -15.38 6.50
C VAL A 123 -6.73 -15.73 5.52
N PRO A 124 -7.53 -16.81 5.71
CA PRO A 124 -8.63 -17.13 4.80
C PRO A 124 -9.77 -16.10 4.84
N HIS A 125 -10.00 -15.47 6.00
CA HIS A 125 -11.03 -14.45 6.15
C HIS A 125 -10.62 -13.14 5.47
N LEU A 126 -9.35 -12.76 5.57
CA LEU A 126 -8.79 -11.60 4.89
C LEU A 126 -8.83 -11.77 3.37
N LEU A 127 -8.48 -12.95 2.84
CA LEU A 127 -8.65 -13.27 1.42
C LEU A 127 -10.11 -13.11 0.96
N THR A 128 -11.06 -13.53 1.79
CA THR A 128 -12.49 -13.39 1.49
C THR A 128 -12.92 -11.92 1.48
N LEU A 129 -12.42 -11.11 2.42
CA LEU A 129 -12.66 -9.67 2.46
C LEU A 129 -12.09 -8.97 1.22
N ILE A 130 -10.84 -9.28 0.83
CA ILE A 130 -10.22 -8.71 -0.38
C ILE A 130 -11.02 -9.10 -1.63
N ALA A 131 -11.53 -10.32 -1.72
CA ALA A 131 -12.39 -10.75 -2.82
C ALA A 131 -13.73 -9.98 -2.85
N ALA A 132 -14.32 -9.69 -1.68
CA ALA A 132 -15.51 -8.85 -1.58
C ALA A 132 -15.23 -7.41 -2.06
N ILE A 133 -14.12 -6.82 -1.62
CA ILE A 133 -13.66 -5.50 -2.06
C ILE A 133 -13.47 -5.47 -3.58
N ARG A 134 -12.73 -6.43 -4.16
CA ARG A 134 -12.52 -6.53 -5.61
C ARG A 134 -13.84 -6.56 -6.38
N ASN A 135 -14.82 -7.33 -5.90
CA ASN A 135 -16.11 -7.41 -6.56
C ASN A 135 -16.88 -6.10 -6.53
N GLU A 136 -16.76 -5.35 -5.44
CA GLU A 136 -17.42 -4.06 -5.24
C GLU A 136 -16.78 -2.95 -6.09
N VAL A 137 -15.45 -2.89 -6.14
CA VAL A 137 -14.75 -1.73 -6.72
C VAL A 137 -14.25 -1.90 -8.14
N LYS A 138 -14.44 -3.07 -8.76
CA LYS A 138 -14.03 -3.28 -10.17
C LYS A 138 -14.71 -2.25 -11.10
N PRO A 139 -14.00 -1.70 -12.11
CA PRO A 139 -12.65 -2.06 -12.56
C PRO A 139 -11.51 -1.29 -11.87
N GLY A 140 -11.74 -0.68 -10.70
CA GLY A 140 -10.73 0.07 -9.95
C GLY A 140 -9.50 -0.77 -9.59
N TYR A 141 -8.34 -0.11 -9.55
CA TYR A 141 -7.05 -0.76 -9.30
C TYR A 141 -6.85 -1.09 -7.82
N LEU A 142 -6.39 -2.29 -7.48
CA LEU A 142 -6.04 -2.67 -6.11
C LEU A 142 -4.55 -2.92 -5.98
N LEU A 143 -3.91 -2.17 -5.09
CA LEU A 143 -2.52 -2.35 -4.69
C LEU A 143 -2.48 -2.94 -3.27
N ALA A 144 -1.95 -4.15 -3.12
CA ALA A 144 -1.77 -4.76 -1.81
C ALA A 144 -0.44 -4.32 -1.18
N ASN A 145 -0.45 -3.85 0.07
CA ASN A 145 0.76 -3.72 0.86
C ASN A 145 1.14 -5.08 1.45
N ARG A 146 2.20 -5.69 0.93
CA ARG A 146 2.65 -7.05 1.28
C ARG A 146 1.54 -8.10 1.05
N GLY A 147 1.08 -8.77 2.12
CA GLY A 147 0.13 -9.89 2.06
C GLY A 147 0.75 -11.20 1.56
N PHE A 148 2.07 -11.40 1.75
CA PHE A 148 2.79 -12.55 1.18
C PHE A 148 2.28 -13.90 1.67
N GLY A 149 1.78 -13.99 2.91
CA GLY A 149 1.16 -15.20 3.45
C GLY A 149 -0.11 -15.67 2.70
N MET A 150 -0.70 -14.80 1.88
CA MET A 150 -1.90 -15.08 1.07
C MET A 150 -1.58 -15.45 -0.39
N LEU A 151 -0.30 -15.46 -0.79
CA LEU A 151 0.10 -15.85 -2.15
C LEU A 151 0.02 -17.37 -2.35
N PRO A 152 -0.31 -17.85 -3.57
CA PRO A 152 -0.54 -17.07 -4.79
C PRO A 152 -1.97 -16.52 -4.92
N ARG A 153 -2.90 -16.88 -4.01
CA ARG A 153 -4.33 -16.57 -4.19
C ARG A 153 -4.64 -15.08 -4.19
N LEU A 154 -3.89 -14.30 -3.41
CA LEU A 154 -3.99 -12.83 -3.43
C LEU A 154 -3.72 -12.25 -4.83
N ALA A 155 -2.81 -12.84 -5.61
CA ALA A 155 -2.44 -12.33 -6.93
C ALA A 155 -3.57 -12.41 -7.96
N GLU A 156 -4.59 -13.23 -7.72
CA GLU A 156 -5.80 -13.29 -8.54
C GLU A 156 -6.80 -12.18 -8.21
N LEU A 157 -6.60 -11.47 -7.09
CA LEU A 157 -7.52 -10.49 -6.54
C LEU A 157 -7.00 -9.06 -6.63
N VAL A 158 -5.70 -8.84 -6.82
CA VAL A 158 -5.05 -7.51 -6.83
C VAL A 158 -4.31 -7.27 -8.13
N ASP A 159 -4.10 -6.00 -8.48
CA ASP A 159 -3.40 -5.62 -9.72
C ASP A 159 -1.89 -5.43 -9.48
N GLY A 160 -1.50 -5.12 -8.24
CA GLY A 160 -0.11 -4.98 -7.86
C GLY A 160 0.14 -5.26 -6.39
N VAL A 161 1.42 -5.39 -6.06
CA VAL A 161 1.92 -5.56 -4.69
C VAL A 161 3.02 -4.53 -4.41
N LEU A 162 2.93 -3.90 -3.24
CA LEU A 162 3.96 -3.08 -2.64
C LEU A 162 4.75 -3.90 -1.61
N PHE A 163 6.06 -3.89 -1.69
CA PHE A 163 6.95 -4.41 -0.65
C PHE A 163 7.45 -3.27 0.23
N GLU A 164 6.92 -3.15 1.45
CA GLU A 164 7.23 -2.05 2.37
C GLU A 164 7.73 -2.52 3.76
N SER A 165 8.93 -2.24 4.25
CA SER A 165 10.10 -1.81 3.51
C SER A 165 10.83 -3.01 2.92
N PHE A 166 11.41 -2.81 1.74
CA PHE A 166 12.11 -3.86 1.01
C PHE A 166 13.61 -3.90 1.34
N SER A 167 14.24 -2.72 1.40
CA SER A 167 15.70 -2.55 1.51
C SER A 167 16.10 -1.73 2.72
N ALA A 168 15.41 -0.62 2.97
CA ALA A 168 15.77 0.38 3.97
C ALA A 168 14.55 0.79 4.79
N ARG A 169 14.73 0.84 6.10
CA ARG A 169 13.66 1.03 7.07
C ARG A 169 13.96 2.18 8.01
N TRP A 170 12.92 2.63 8.68
CA TRP A 170 13.04 3.43 9.89
C TRP A 170 13.29 2.51 11.10
N THR A 171 14.09 2.98 12.05
CA THR A 171 14.39 2.37 13.36
C THR A 171 14.32 3.45 14.44
N ASP A 172 14.33 3.06 15.71
CA ASP A 172 14.33 4.03 16.82
C ASP A 172 15.54 5.00 16.76
N ASP A 173 16.66 4.55 16.19
CA ASP A 173 17.88 5.33 16.00
C ASP A 173 17.96 6.12 14.67
N GLY A 174 16.91 6.08 13.82
CA GLY A 174 16.87 6.79 12.55
C GLY A 174 16.57 5.88 11.35
N TYR A 175 17.40 5.92 10.30
CA TYR A 175 17.18 5.16 9.07
C TYR A 175 18.35 4.23 8.80
N ALA A 176 18.05 2.97 8.49
CA ALA A 176 19.06 1.93 8.31
C ALA A 176 18.63 0.90 7.26
N PRO A 177 19.57 0.23 6.57
CA PRO A 177 19.25 -0.95 5.79
C PRO A 177 18.71 -2.07 6.70
N TRP A 178 17.91 -2.97 6.14
CA TRP A 178 17.62 -4.25 6.80
C TRP A 178 18.92 -5.05 7.02
N PRO A 179 19.01 -5.85 8.10
CA PRO A 179 20.10 -6.80 8.31
C PRO A 179 20.30 -7.75 7.11
N PRO A 180 21.52 -8.25 6.86
CA PRO A 180 21.82 -9.07 5.67
C PRO A 180 20.94 -10.31 5.49
N ASP A 181 20.62 -11.01 6.58
CA ASP A 181 19.73 -12.18 6.60
C ASP A 181 18.29 -11.80 6.22
N VAL A 182 17.79 -10.67 6.70
CA VAL A 182 16.46 -10.18 6.32
C VAL A 182 16.42 -9.72 4.86
N LEU A 183 17.49 -9.07 4.38
CA LEU A 183 17.62 -8.73 2.96
C LEU A 183 17.59 -9.98 2.09
N GLU A 184 18.30 -11.04 2.46
CA GLU A 184 18.28 -12.32 1.75
C GLU A 184 16.88 -12.94 1.73
N PHE A 185 16.17 -12.94 2.86
CA PHE A 185 14.79 -13.39 2.92
C PHE A 185 13.84 -12.55 2.04
N HIS A 186 13.98 -11.22 2.05
CA HIS A 186 13.22 -10.33 1.17
C HIS A 186 13.50 -10.62 -0.31
N ALA A 187 14.73 -10.95 -0.68
CA ALA A 187 15.07 -11.35 -2.05
C ALA A 187 14.34 -12.62 -2.49
N GLN A 188 14.25 -13.62 -1.61
CA GLN A 188 13.51 -14.86 -1.90
C GLN A 188 12.02 -14.59 -2.16
N ILE A 189 11.40 -13.71 -1.37
CA ILE A 189 10.01 -13.27 -1.60
C ILE A 189 9.90 -12.52 -2.93
N ALA A 190 10.83 -11.60 -3.22
CA ALA A 190 10.81 -10.84 -4.46
C ALA A 190 10.96 -11.74 -5.71
N GLU A 191 11.79 -12.79 -5.63
CA GLU A 191 11.91 -13.80 -6.69
C GLU A 191 10.61 -14.58 -6.92
N GLN A 192 9.85 -14.86 -5.87
CA GLN A 192 8.51 -15.47 -5.98
C GLN A 192 7.51 -14.51 -6.63
N LEU A 193 7.54 -13.22 -6.28
CA LEU A 193 6.67 -12.19 -6.87
C LEU A 193 6.89 -12.03 -8.37
N LEU A 194 8.13 -12.16 -8.85
CA LEU A 194 8.46 -12.12 -10.29
C LEU A 194 7.77 -13.22 -11.12
N GLN A 195 7.29 -14.29 -10.49
CA GLN A 195 6.56 -15.37 -11.17
C GLN A 195 5.06 -15.08 -11.31
N LEU A 196 4.58 -13.98 -10.74
CA LEU A 196 3.17 -13.59 -10.72
C LEU A 196 2.91 -12.45 -11.70
N GLN A 197 1.69 -12.40 -12.24
CA GLN A 197 1.28 -11.32 -13.14
C GLN A 197 0.78 -10.11 -12.33
N LEU A 198 1.70 -9.45 -11.64
CA LEU A 198 1.43 -8.30 -10.78
C LEU A 198 2.35 -7.14 -11.13
N ASP A 199 1.84 -5.91 -11.00
CA ASP A 199 2.72 -4.76 -10.92
C ASP A 199 3.48 -4.79 -9.58
N LEU A 200 4.80 -4.65 -9.62
CA LEU A 200 5.65 -4.75 -8.43
C LEU A 200 6.25 -3.40 -8.06
N TYR A 201 6.01 -2.99 -6.82
CA TYR A 201 6.51 -1.75 -6.24
C TYR A 201 7.28 -2.04 -4.96
N ALA A 202 8.21 -1.16 -4.62
CA ALA A 202 8.86 -1.13 -3.32
C ALA A 202 8.69 0.26 -2.70
N LEU A 203 8.44 0.32 -1.39
CA LEU A 203 8.49 1.55 -0.61
C LEU A 203 9.58 1.38 0.44
N ASP A 204 10.54 2.28 0.48
CA ASP A 204 11.64 2.27 1.43
C ASP A 204 11.76 3.62 2.15
N TYR A 205 12.41 3.60 3.31
CA TYR A 205 12.55 4.76 4.18
C TYR A 205 14.01 5.17 4.31
N ALA A 206 14.33 6.42 3.96
CA ALA A 206 15.69 6.93 4.03
C ALA A 206 15.77 8.46 4.24
N ASP A 207 16.88 8.91 4.81
CA ASP A 207 17.23 10.32 5.03
C ASP A 207 18.53 10.76 4.35
N SER A 208 19.23 9.85 3.66
CA SER A 208 20.50 10.12 3.00
C SER A 208 20.52 9.61 1.56
N PRO A 209 21.23 10.30 0.64
CA PRO A 209 21.34 9.86 -0.75
C PRO A 209 21.90 8.44 -0.89
N GLY A 210 22.87 8.06 -0.06
CA GLY A 210 23.48 6.72 -0.13
C GLY A 210 22.49 5.59 0.19
N LEU A 211 21.60 5.80 1.17
CA LEU A 211 20.58 4.82 1.54
C LEU A 211 19.44 4.78 0.51
N THR A 212 19.03 5.94 -0.01
CA THR A 212 18.09 6.04 -1.13
C THR A 212 18.61 5.29 -2.36
N ASP A 213 19.86 5.53 -2.75
CA ASP A 213 20.47 4.88 -3.91
C ASP A 213 20.59 3.37 -3.71
N PHE A 214 20.85 2.92 -2.48
CA PHE A 214 20.85 1.50 -2.14
C PHE A 214 19.48 0.86 -2.35
N ALA A 215 18.42 1.46 -1.80
CA ALA A 215 17.05 0.97 -1.94
C ALA A 215 16.60 0.90 -3.41
N VAL A 216 16.79 1.99 -4.16
CA VAL A 216 16.42 2.06 -5.58
C VAL A 216 17.17 1.03 -6.42
N ARG A 217 18.49 0.87 -6.20
CA ARG A 217 19.27 -0.15 -6.93
C ARG A 217 18.79 -1.56 -6.61
N ARG A 218 18.53 -1.87 -5.33
CA ARG A 218 18.09 -3.20 -4.92
C ARG A 218 16.72 -3.53 -5.50
N ALA A 219 15.73 -2.64 -5.38
CA ALA A 219 14.40 -2.83 -5.95
C ALA A 219 14.46 -3.09 -7.48
N ARG A 220 15.30 -2.34 -8.21
CA ARG A 220 15.49 -2.53 -9.65
C ARG A 220 16.03 -3.91 -10.00
N GLN A 221 16.86 -4.54 -9.16
CA GLN A 221 17.37 -5.90 -9.40
C GLN A 221 16.25 -6.95 -9.44
N PHE A 222 15.12 -6.68 -8.79
CA PHE A 222 13.94 -7.55 -8.74
C PHE A 222 12.79 -7.02 -9.59
N GLY A 223 13.07 -6.14 -10.56
CA GLY A 223 12.04 -5.59 -11.45
C GLY A 223 11.02 -4.68 -10.78
N MET A 224 11.30 -4.23 -9.54
CA MET A 224 10.37 -3.39 -8.78
C MET A 224 10.64 -1.90 -9.00
N HIS A 225 9.55 -1.14 -9.02
CA HIS A 225 9.62 0.30 -9.02
C HIS A 225 9.63 0.86 -7.60
N CYS A 226 10.67 1.60 -7.23
CA CYS A 226 10.91 2.01 -5.84
C CYS A 226 10.54 3.48 -5.59
N ALA A 227 9.71 3.72 -4.58
CA ALA A 227 9.56 5.00 -3.93
C ALA A 227 10.39 5.02 -2.62
N VAL A 228 11.07 6.13 -2.34
CA VAL A 228 11.83 6.29 -1.08
C VAL A 228 11.40 7.60 -0.43
N SER A 229 10.95 7.54 0.82
CA SER A 229 10.40 8.69 1.54
C SER A 229 10.81 8.70 3.02
N ASP A 230 10.29 9.65 3.78
CA ASP A 230 10.33 9.63 5.24
C ASP A 230 9.25 8.71 5.82
N ARG A 231 9.42 8.26 7.08
CA ARG A 231 8.46 7.38 7.75
C ARG A 231 7.03 7.93 7.77
N ALA A 232 6.86 9.25 7.86
CA ALA A 232 5.54 9.86 7.93
C ALA A 232 4.89 10.07 6.56
N LEU A 233 5.58 9.72 5.46
CA LEU A 233 5.12 9.93 4.09
C LEU A 233 4.66 11.38 3.86
N SER A 234 5.48 12.31 4.36
CA SER A 234 5.16 13.75 4.39
C SER A 234 5.83 14.55 3.27
N ARG A 235 6.69 13.89 2.48
CA ARG A 235 7.46 14.50 1.39
C ARG A 235 6.81 14.24 0.02
N VAL A 236 6.83 15.28 -0.83
CA VAL A 236 6.53 15.23 -2.27
C VAL A 236 7.56 16.09 -2.99
#